data_AF-A0A917VFM8-F1
#
_entry.id   AF-A0A917VFM8-F1
#
_cell.length_a   1.000
_cell.length_b   1.000
_cell.length_c   1.000
_cell.angle_alpha   90.00
_cell.angle_beta   90.00
_cell.angle_gamma   90.00
#
_symmetry.space_group_name_H-M   'P 1'
#
loop_
_entity.id
_entity.type
_entity.pdbx_description
1 polymer ?
#
loop_
_entity_poly.entity_id
_entity_poly.type
_entity_poly.pdbx_seq_one_letter_code
_entity_poly.pdbx_strand_id
1 'polypeptide(L)'
;MAGAAVERGGLAATLAGAGAVAAVLVLGMALGLARPPAPHPDPDPPVAQGPAEPRTYGPDAVVVTALPSTQPPPSRAEEAHAAELLLADPRLGEVVRDAYAASAGRPLVSARDLRVRSLVFRRHGCQAVRCLQLFVWFPGGDQLDIGRVIVDMNAGSVRVLAW
;
A
#
# COMPACT_ATOMS: atom_id res chain seq x y z
N MET A 1 -29.33 -27.57 -48.61
CA MET A 1 -30.62 -27.37 -47.91
C MET A 1 -30.31 -26.40 -46.77
N ALA A 2 -30.39 -25.07 -46.97
CA ALA A 2 -31.58 -24.21 -47.09
C ALA A 2 -32.25 -23.89 -45.74
N GLY A 3 -32.22 -22.60 -45.37
CA GLY A 3 -33.09 -21.92 -44.38
C GLY A 3 -32.75 -22.15 -42.91
N ALA A 4 -32.90 -21.20 -41.98
CA ALA A 4 -33.60 -19.92 -42.04
C ALA A 4 -33.04 -18.93 -41.00
N ALA A 5 -33.16 -17.65 -41.36
CA ALA A 5 -32.99 -16.49 -40.52
C ALA A 5 -34.28 -16.16 -39.75
N VAL A 6 -34.26 -15.00 -39.06
CA VAL A 6 -35.38 -14.24 -38.47
C VAL A 6 -35.69 -14.62 -37.01
N GLU A 7 -35.88 -13.71 -36.04
CA GLU A 7 -36.40 -12.33 -36.12
C GLU A 7 -35.85 -11.39 -35.03
N ARG A 8 -35.95 -10.09 -35.35
CA ARG A 8 -35.78 -8.95 -34.46
C ARG A 8 -37.06 -8.73 -33.63
N GLY A 9 -36.90 -8.41 -32.35
CA GLY A 9 -37.87 -7.66 -31.54
C GLY A 9 -37.07 -6.99 -30.42
N GLY A 10 -37.20 -5.72 -30.08
CA GLY A 10 -38.35 -4.83 -30.16
C GLY A 10 -38.50 -4.20 -28.78
N LEU A 11 -38.27 -2.87 -28.72
CA LEU A 11 -38.29 -1.97 -27.57
C LEU A 11 -39.26 -2.28 -26.42
N ALA A 12 -38.83 -2.01 -25.19
CA ALA A 12 -39.67 -1.33 -24.21
C ALA A 12 -38.81 -0.57 -23.17
N ALA A 13 -38.77 0.74 -23.31
CA ALA A 13 -38.39 1.66 -22.25
C ALA A 13 -39.49 1.70 -21.20
N THR A 14 -39.13 1.67 -19.92
CA THR A 14 -40.00 2.12 -18.82
C THR A 14 -39.24 3.16 -17.99
N LEU A 15 -39.61 4.43 -18.25
CA LEU A 15 -39.49 5.54 -17.32
C LEU A 15 -40.46 5.30 -16.16
N ALA A 16 -40.01 5.40 -14.92
CA ALA A 16 -40.83 5.92 -13.80
C ALA A 16 -39.98 5.92 -12.53
N GLY A 17 -39.96 7.06 -11.84
CA GLY A 17 -39.50 7.09 -10.45
C GLY A 17 -38.86 8.39 -9.99
N ALA A 18 -39.45 9.54 -10.34
CA ALA A 18 -39.26 10.74 -9.54
C ALA A 18 -39.84 10.48 -8.13
N GLY A 19 -39.00 10.62 -7.12
CA GLY A 19 -39.37 10.43 -5.72
C GLY A 19 -38.55 11.35 -4.83
N ALA A 20 -38.71 12.66 -5.03
CA ALA A 20 -38.29 13.64 -4.05
C ALA A 20 -39.13 13.46 -2.79
N VAL A 21 -38.50 13.03 -1.70
CA VAL A 21 -39.06 13.14 -0.36
C VAL A 21 -38.18 14.12 0.40
N ALA A 22 -38.57 15.39 0.32
CA ALA A 22 -38.03 16.43 1.18
C ALA A 22 -38.50 16.13 2.61
N ALA A 23 -37.65 15.49 3.40
CA ALA A 23 -37.86 15.35 4.83
C ALA A 23 -37.61 16.72 5.49
N VAL A 24 -38.70 17.45 5.74
CA VAL A 24 -38.70 18.63 6.60
C VAL A 24 -38.49 18.15 8.04
N LEU A 25 -37.23 18.12 8.47
CA LEU A 25 -36.86 17.98 9.87
C LEU A 25 -36.96 19.35 10.53
N VAL A 26 -38.12 19.62 11.14
CA VAL A 26 -38.23 20.61 12.22
C VAL A 26 -37.55 19.98 13.44
N LEU A 27 -36.32 20.38 13.74
CA LEU A 27 -35.68 20.06 15.01
C LEU A 27 -35.31 21.35 15.72
N GLY A 28 -35.89 21.49 16.92
CA GLY A 28 -35.91 22.70 17.72
C GLY A 28 -34.53 23.25 18.07
N MET A 29 -34.46 24.58 18.03
CA MET A 29 -33.45 25.37 18.74
C MET A 29 -33.45 25.01 20.23
N ALA A 30 -32.40 24.33 20.67
CA ALA A 30 -31.93 24.42 22.05
C ALA A 30 -30.69 25.30 22.06
N LEU A 31 -30.87 26.58 22.40
CA LEU A 31 -29.78 27.50 22.74
C LEU A 31 -29.14 27.04 24.05
N GLY A 32 -28.29 26.01 23.97
CA GLY A 32 -27.31 25.72 25.00
C GLY A 32 -26.27 26.83 24.97
N LEU A 33 -26.20 27.62 26.04
CA LEU A 33 -25.12 28.56 26.29
C LEU A 33 -23.81 27.78 26.44
N ALA A 34 -23.15 27.49 25.31
CA ALA A 34 -21.80 26.97 25.29
C ALA A 34 -20.89 28.02 25.93
N ARG A 35 -20.39 27.70 27.13
CA ARG A 35 -19.35 28.46 27.81
C ARG A 35 -18.16 28.60 26.84
N PRO A 36 -17.61 29.80 26.61
CA PRO A 36 -16.45 29.94 25.74
C PRO A 36 -15.32 29.04 26.27
N PRO A 37 -14.58 28.35 25.40
CA PRO A 37 -13.39 27.63 25.82
C PRO A 37 -12.46 28.59 26.55
N ALA A 38 -11.88 28.14 27.67
CA ALA A 38 -10.87 28.92 28.36
C ALA A 38 -9.76 29.27 27.35
N PRO A 39 -9.18 30.49 27.41
CA PRO A 39 -8.05 30.83 26.58
C PRO A 39 -6.97 29.75 26.76
N HIS A 40 -6.51 29.17 25.65
CA HIS A 40 -5.33 28.33 25.70
C HIS A 40 -4.17 29.18 26.22
N PRO A 41 -3.38 28.68 27.19
CA PRO A 41 -2.16 29.37 27.56
C PRO A 41 -1.32 29.54 26.29
N ASP A 42 -0.79 30.73 26.08
CA ASP A 42 0.15 30.98 25.00
C ASP A 42 1.26 29.92 25.08
N PRO A 43 1.70 29.35 23.95
CA PRO A 43 2.85 28.46 23.96
C PRO A 43 4.02 29.19 24.61
N ASP A 44 4.69 28.51 25.55
CA ASP A 44 5.91 29.05 26.17
C ASP A 44 6.84 29.54 25.06
N PRO A 45 7.49 30.71 25.24
CA PRO A 45 8.47 31.17 24.28
C PRO A 45 9.51 30.08 24.08
N PRO A 46 9.99 29.83 22.85
CA PRO A 46 11.02 28.84 22.62
C PRO A 46 12.21 29.18 23.52
N VAL A 47 12.51 28.29 24.46
CA VAL A 47 13.70 28.41 25.28
C VAL A 47 14.86 28.46 24.30
N ALA A 48 15.53 29.62 24.24
CA ALA A 48 16.73 29.76 23.44
C ALA A 48 17.73 28.70 23.93
N GLN A 49 17.93 27.68 23.10
CA GLN A 49 19.00 26.72 23.33
C GLN A 49 20.29 27.52 23.20
N GLY A 50 20.92 27.81 24.33
CA GLY A 50 22.28 28.36 24.35
C GLY A 50 23.21 27.47 23.52
N PRO A 51 24.37 27.99 23.08
CA PRO A 51 25.30 27.21 22.27
C PRO A 51 25.56 25.86 22.94
N ALA A 52 25.32 24.77 22.20
CA ALA A 52 25.46 23.42 22.71
C ALA A 52 26.88 23.24 23.25
N GLU A 53 27.02 23.03 24.56
CA GLU A 53 28.33 22.76 25.15
C GLU A 53 28.94 21.50 24.51
N PRO A 54 30.25 21.49 24.21
CA PRO A 54 30.91 20.32 23.65
C PRO A 54 30.79 19.12 24.59
N ARG A 55 29.91 18.17 24.26
CA ARG A 55 29.84 16.90 24.99
C ARG A 55 31.04 16.03 24.62
N THR A 56 31.90 15.76 25.60
CA THR A 56 32.94 14.76 25.46
C THR A 56 32.29 13.37 25.52
N TYR A 57 32.36 12.63 24.42
CA TYR A 57 31.88 11.26 24.35
C TYR A 57 32.99 10.31 24.83
N GLY A 58 32.65 9.37 25.73
CA GLY A 58 33.58 8.36 26.24
C GLY A 58 34.03 7.36 25.16
N PRO A 59 35.03 6.49 25.44
CA PRO A 59 35.63 5.61 24.44
C PRO A 59 34.64 4.60 23.82
N ASP A 60 33.55 4.28 24.52
CA ASP A 60 32.50 3.36 24.05
C ASP A 60 31.26 4.08 23.49
N ALA A 61 31.34 5.39 23.30
CA ALA A 61 30.20 6.15 22.84
C ALA A 61 29.88 5.86 21.37
N VAL A 62 28.67 5.37 21.13
CA VAL A 62 28.11 5.24 19.79
C VAL A 62 27.69 6.63 19.31
N VAL A 63 28.48 7.22 18.41
CA VAL A 63 28.13 8.47 17.74
C VAL A 63 27.13 8.16 16.63
N VAL A 64 25.86 8.50 16.86
CA VAL A 64 24.80 8.38 15.86
C VAL A 64 24.84 9.61 14.95
N THR A 65 25.35 9.44 13.73
CA THR A 65 25.26 10.46 12.69
C THR A 65 23.94 10.31 11.95
N ALA A 66 23.04 11.29 12.11
CA ALA A 66 21.82 11.36 11.31
C ALA A 66 22.20 11.81 9.88
N LEU A 67 22.21 10.86 8.95
CA LEU A 67 22.23 11.17 7.51
C LEU A 67 20.85 11.68 7.08
N PRO A 68 20.74 12.47 5.99
CA PRO A 68 19.44 12.86 5.44
C PRO A 68 18.53 11.63 5.24
N SER A 69 17.20 11.84 5.29
CA SER A 69 16.10 10.86 5.40
C SER A 69 15.94 9.86 4.23
N THR A 70 17.04 9.38 3.66
CA THR A 70 17.08 8.28 2.71
C THR A 70 16.89 6.99 3.48
N GLN A 71 15.68 6.43 3.38
CA GLN A 71 15.43 5.07 3.83
C GLN A 71 16.52 4.13 3.26
N PRO A 72 17.10 3.25 4.08
CA PRO A 72 18.12 2.33 3.60
C PRO A 72 17.55 1.44 2.49
N PRO A 73 18.41 0.95 1.58
CA PRO A 73 18.04 -0.07 0.62
C PRO A 73 17.37 -1.26 1.32
N PRO A 74 16.43 -1.96 0.66
CA PRO A 74 15.82 -3.13 1.24
C PRO A 74 16.86 -4.20 1.57
N SER A 75 16.76 -4.75 2.77
CA SER A 75 17.59 -5.87 3.20
C SER A 75 17.09 -7.20 2.63
N ARG A 76 17.95 -8.22 2.67
CA ARG A 76 17.55 -9.58 2.26
C ARG A 76 16.42 -10.17 3.10
N ALA A 77 16.40 -9.86 4.39
CA ALA A 77 15.33 -10.29 5.28
C ALA A 77 13.99 -9.66 4.89
N GLU A 78 14.00 -8.39 4.50
CA GLU A 78 12.81 -7.70 4.02
C GLU A 78 12.34 -8.22 2.67
N GLU A 79 13.26 -8.51 1.74
CA GLU A 79 12.92 -9.16 0.47
C GLU A 79 12.26 -10.53 0.69
N ALA A 80 12.81 -11.34 1.60
CA ALA A 80 12.24 -12.63 1.95
C ALA A 80 10.85 -12.47 2.58
N HIS A 81 10.68 -11.55 3.53
CA HIS A 81 9.38 -11.32 4.16
C HIS A 81 8.34 -10.82 3.16
N ALA A 82 8.73 -9.91 2.25
CA ALA A 82 7.84 -9.41 1.20
C ALA A 82 7.43 -10.51 0.21
N ALA A 83 8.33 -11.46 -0.09
CA ALA A 83 8.02 -12.62 -0.91
C ALA A 83 7.01 -13.55 -0.23
N GLU A 84 7.12 -13.76 1.09
CA GLU A 84 6.12 -14.51 1.86
C GLU A 84 4.76 -13.79 1.85
N LEU A 85 4.72 -12.48 2.01
CA LEU A 85 3.48 -11.68 1.90
C LEU A 85 2.83 -11.82 0.51
N LEU A 86 3.63 -11.80 -0.56
CA LEU A 86 3.15 -12.03 -1.93
C LEU A 86 2.54 -13.42 -2.09
N LEU A 87 3.18 -14.47 -1.57
CA LEU A 87 2.67 -15.84 -1.67
C LEU A 87 1.47 -16.10 -0.76
N ALA A 88 1.33 -15.34 0.32
CA ALA A 88 0.20 -15.38 1.22
C ALA A 88 -1.03 -14.61 0.69
N ASP A 89 -0.85 -13.66 -0.23
CA ASP A 89 -1.98 -12.98 -0.86
C ASP A 89 -2.86 -14.00 -1.61
N PRO A 90 -4.17 -14.08 -1.32
CA PRO A 90 -5.03 -15.14 -1.84
C PRO A 90 -5.25 -15.06 -3.34
N ARG A 91 -5.05 -13.89 -3.96
CA ARG A 91 -5.24 -13.71 -5.41
C ARG A 91 -3.92 -13.81 -6.16
N LEU A 92 -2.86 -13.24 -5.61
CA LEU A 92 -1.56 -13.17 -6.28
C LEU A 92 -0.70 -14.40 -6.01
N GLY A 93 -0.84 -15.03 -4.85
CA GLY A 93 -0.05 -16.21 -4.50
C GLY A 93 -0.28 -17.38 -5.45
N GLU A 94 -1.52 -17.62 -5.87
CA GLU A 94 -1.85 -18.65 -6.88
C GLU A 94 -1.23 -18.31 -8.23
N VAL A 95 -1.39 -17.08 -8.71
CA VAL A 95 -0.78 -16.60 -9.96
C VAL A 95 0.74 -16.79 -9.97
N VAL A 96 1.42 -16.50 -8.86
CA VAL A 96 2.87 -16.71 -8.73
C VAL A 96 3.24 -18.19 -8.74
N ARG A 97 2.47 -19.04 -8.05
CA ARG A 97 2.71 -20.49 -8.03
C ARG A 97 2.53 -21.11 -9.41
N ASP A 98 1.49 -20.70 -10.14
CA ASP A 98 1.22 -21.18 -11.50
C ASP A 98 2.30 -20.72 -12.49
N ALA A 99 2.68 -19.44 -12.44
CA ALA A 99 3.75 -18.90 -13.27
C ALA A 99 5.09 -19.58 -12.97
N TYR A 100 5.38 -19.85 -11.69
CA TYR A 100 6.56 -20.61 -11.29
C TYR A 100 6.49 -22.04 -11.84
N ALA A 101 5.36 -22.73 -11.69
CA ALA A 101 5.21 -24.11 -12.17
C ALA A 101 5.37 -24.21 -13.69
N ALA A 102 4.84 -23.23 -14.43
CA ALA A 102 5.00 -23.13 -15.87
C ALA A 102 6.46 -22.90 -16.29
N SER A 103 7.19 -22.03 -15.59
CA SER A 103 8.59 -21.71 -15.91
C SER A 103 9.58 -22.78 -15.43
N ALA A 104 9.40 -23.29 -14.22
CA ALA A 104 10.34 -24.22 -13.56
C ALA A 104 10.02 -25.70 -13.76
N GLY A 105 8.83 -26.03 -14.30
CA GLY A 105 8.38 -27.43 -14.51
C GLY A 105 8.13 -28.21 -13.21
N ARG A 106 8.03 -27.53 -12.07
CA ARG A 106 7.78 -28.12 -10.75
C ARG A 106 6.99 -27.16 -9.86
N PRO A 107 6.21 -27.64 -8.88
CA PRO A 107 5.50 -26.75 -7.96
C PRO A 107 6.46 -25.91 -7.12
N LEU A 108 6.03 -24.70 -6.77
CA LEU A 108 6.72 -23.82 -5.83
C LEU A 108 6.56 -24.38 -4.40
N VAL A 109 7.67 -24.60 -3.69
CA VAL A 109 7.63 -25.17 -2.32
C VAL A 109 7.61 -24.06 -1.28
N SER A 110 8.41 -23.01 -1.47
CA SER A 110 8.47 -21.87 -0.56
C SER A 110 8.95 -20.59 -1.24
N ALA A 111 8.86 -19.44 -0.57
CA ALA A 111 9.41 -18.19 -1.11
C ALA A 111 10.93 -18.26 -1.38
N ARG A 112 11.66 -19.19 -0.76
CA ARG A 112 13.09 -19.38 -1.00
C ARG A 112 13.42 -19.93 -2.39
N ASP A 113 12.46 -20.54 -3.06
CA ASP A 113 12.60 -20.96 -4.47
C ASP A 113 12.56 -19.77 -5.43
N LEU A 114 12.04 -18.61 -4.97
CA LEU A 114 11.98 -17.39 -5.76
C LEU A 114 13.27 -16.59 -5.63
N ARG A 115 13.78 -16.06 -6.76
CA ARG A 115 14.82 -15.04 -6.74
C ARG A 115 14.13 -13.69 -6.67
N VAL A 116 14.27 -12.99 -5.55
CA VAL A 116 13.62 -11.69 -5.33
C VAL A 116 14.65 -10.57 -5.25
N ARG A 117 14.33 -9.44 -5.87
CA ARG A 117 14.95 -8.14 -5.62
C ARG A 117 13.87 -7.11 -5.35
N SER A 118 14.25 -6.06 -4.67
CA SER A 118 13.33 -4.96 -4.41
C SER A 118 13.96 -3.59 -4.42
N LEU A 119 13.11 -2.58 -4.56
CA LEU A 119 13.45 -1.17 -4.33
C LEU A 119 12.40 -0.51 -3.45
N VAL A 120 12.79 0.55 -2.74
CA VAL A 120 11.85 1.35 -1.95
C VAL A 120 10.91 2.09 -2.91
N PHE A 121 9.61 1.88 -2.74
CA PHE A 121 8.57 2.54 -3.51
C PHE A 121 7.93 3.67 -2.68
N ARG A 122 7.86 4.88 -3.24
CA ARG A 122 7.40 6.08 -2.50
C ARG A 122 6.15 6.75 -3.06
N ARG A 123 5.52 6.18 -4.09
CA ARG A 123 4.32 6.76 -4.73
C ARG A 123 3.07 6.02 -4.26
N HIS A 124 1.89 6.52 -4.65
CA HIS A 124 0.59 5.86 -4.42
C HIS A 124 0.36 5.44 -2.96
N GLY A 125 0.54 6.38 -2.01
CA GLY A 125 0.32 6.15 -0.58
C GLY A 125 1.53 5.64 0.20
N CYS A 126 2.68 5.45 -0.45
CA CYS A 126 3.90 4.94 0.19
C CYS A 126 4.92 6.03 0.62
N GLN A 127 4.50 7.28 0.75
CA GLN A 127 5.40 8.38 1.13
C GLN A 127 5.83 8.29 2.61
N ALA A 128 4.91 7.88 3.49
CA ALA A 128 5.10 7.84 4.93
C ALA A 128 5.34 6.43 5.49
N VAL A 129 5.08 5.40 4.68
CA VAL A 129 5.22 3.98 5.06
C VAL A 129 6.27 3.29 4.20
N ARG A 130 6.81 2.18 4.70
CA ARG A 130 7.81 1.42 3.97
C ARG A 130 7.14 0.47 2.99
N CYS A 131 7.12 0.85 1.72
CA CYS A 131 6.70 -0.04 0.63
C CYS A 131 7.89 -0.51 -0.21
N LEU A 132 7.80 -1.75 -0.69
CA LEU A 132 8.76 -2.35 -1.60
C LEU A 132 8.10 -2.64 -2.95
N GLN A 133 8.74 -2.24 -4.05
CA GLN A 133 8.42 -2.81 -5.36
C GLN A 133 9.25 -4.08 -5.53
N LEU A 134 8.58 -5.21 -5.74
CA LEU A 134 9.22 -6.50 -5.96
C LEU A 134 9.48 -6.77 -7.43
N PHE A 135 10.60 -7.42 -7.67
CA PHE A 135 10.96 -8.06 -8.92
C PHE A 135 11.24 -9.53 -8.59
N VAL A 136 10.48 -10.43 -9.21
CA VAL A 136 10.51 -11.86 -8.91
C VAL A 136 10.96 -12.59 -10.16
N TRP A 137 12.02 -13.38 -10.04
CA TRP A 137 12.54 -14.22 -11.12
C TRP A 137 12.36 -15.70 -10.79
N PHE A 138 12.05 -16.47 -11.82
CA PHE A 138 11.92 -17.91 -11.77
C PHE A 138 13.22 -18.63 -12.16
N PRO A 139 13.39 -19.91 -11.78
CA PRO A 139 14.44 -20.76 -12.33
C PRO A 139 14.30 -20.85 -13.85
N GLY A 140 15.22 -20.23 -14.58
CA GLY A 140 15.14 -20.09 -16.04
C GLY A 140 15.45 -18.67 -16.52
N GLY A 141 15.33 -17.68 -15.64
CA GLY A 141 15.62 -16.27 -15.93
C GLY A 141 14.39 -15.44 -16.28
N ASP A 142 13.24 -16.09 -16.50
CA ASP A 142 11.96 -15.40 -16.65
C ASP A 142 11.61 -14.58 -15.40
N GLN A 143 10.98 -13.44 -15.64
CA GLN A 143 10.48 -12.58 -14.58
C GLN A 143 8.95 -12.69 -14.50
N LEU A 144 8.41 -12.62 -13.29
CA LEU A 144 6.98 -12.43 -13.08
C LEU A 144 6.54 -11.09 -13.70
N ASP A 145 5.82 -11.15 -14.81
CA ASP A 145 5.32 -9.98 -15.54
C ASP A 145 3.80 -9.83 -15.38
N ILE A 146 3.39 -9.39 -14.19
CA ILE A 146 1.98 -9.07 -13.89
C ILE A 146 1.76 -7.58 -13.63
N GLY A 147 2.78 -6.74 -13.85
CA GLY A 147 2.80 -5.33 -13.44
C GLY A 147 3.80 -5.05 -12.31
N ARG A 148 3.70 -3.87 -11.71
CA ARG A 148 4.49 -3.49 -10.53
C ARG A 148 3.87 -4.07 -9.27
N VAL A 149 4.46 -5.12 -8.74
CA VAL A 149 4.08 -5.71 -7.44
C VAL A 149 4.60 -4.81 -6.32
N ILE A 150 3.69 -4.15 -5.60
CA ILE A 150 3.99 -3.28 -4.46
C ILE A 150 3.54 -3.96 -3.17
N VAL A 151 4.47 -4.14 -2.24
CA VAL A 151 4.22 -4.67 -0.90
C VAL A 151 4.31 -3.53 0.11
N ASP A 152 3.26 -3.35 0.90
CA ASP A 152 3.28 -2.50 2.09
C ASP A 152 3.79 -3.32 3.28
N MET A 153 5.02 -3.03 3.73
CA MET A 153 5.66 -3.78 4.81
C MET A 153 5.08 -3.45 6.19
N ASN A 154 4.32 -2.36 6.31
CA ASN A 154 3.68 -1.97 7.56
C ASN A 154 2.29 -2.60 7.69
N ALA A 155 1.48 -2.56 6.63
CA ALA A 155 0.15 -3.15 6.61
C ALA A 155 0.16 -4.66 6.28
N GLY A 156 1.29 -5.21 5.81
CA GLY A 156 1.38 -6.60 5.37
C GLY A 156 0.53 -6.89 4.14
N SER A 157 0.34 -5.91 3.25
CA SER A 157 -0.57 -6.00 2.11
C SER A 157 0.18 -5.92 0.78
N VAL A 158 -0.41 -6.53 -0.25
CA VAL A 158 0.18 -6.58 -1.60
C VAL A 158 -0.81 -6.00 -2.61
N ARG A 159 -0.30 -5.23 -3.55
CA ARG A 159 -1.08 -4.72 -4.68
C ARG A 159 -0.25 -4.69 -5.96
N VAL A 160 -0.94 -4.72 -7.09
CA VAL A 160 -0.31 -4.62 -8.41
C VAL A 160 -0.72 -3.29 -9.04
N LEU A 161 0.26 -2.55 -9.55
CA LEU A 161 0.03 -1.36 -10.36
C LEU A 161 0.34 -1.69 -11.82
N ALA A 162 -0.52 -1.26 -12.74
CA ALA A 162 -0.21 -1.29 -14.17
C ALA A 162 1.10 -0.51 -14.45
N TRP A 163 1.80 -0.87 -15.53
CA TRP A 163 3.04 -0.25 -15.96
C TRP A 163 2.89 1.23 -16.32
#